data_AF-H9N094-F1
#
_entry.id   AF-H9N094-F1
#
_cell.length_a   1.000
_cell.length_b   1.000
_cell.length_c   1.000
_cell.angle_alpha   90.00
_cell.angle_beta   90.00
_cell.angle_gamma   90.00
#
_symmetry.space_group_name_H-M   'P 1'
#
loop_
_entity.id
_entity.type
_entity.pdbx_description
1 polymer ?
#
loop_
_entity_poly.entity_id
_entity_poly.type
_entity_poly.pdbx_seq_one_letter_code
_entity_poly.pdbx_strand_id
1 'polypeptide(L)' 'RVRYAAREFYNREQYVHFDSDEGLFVGDTPHGEKVAKYWNGKPEYLEQHRTSV' A
#
# COMPACT_ATOMS: atom_id res chain seq x y z
N ARG A 1 8.55 8.43 -16.84
CA ARG A 1 7.51 7.48 -16.39
C ARG A 1 7.11 7.88 -14.98
N VAL A 2 5.87 8.30 -14.76
CA VAL A 2 5.34 8.65 -13.44
C VAL A 2 4.85 7.34 -12.80
N ARG A 3 5.10 7.13 -11.51
CA ARG A 3 4.56 6.01 -10.73
C ARG A 3 3.64 6.60 -9.67
N TYR A 4 2.41 6.10 -9.57
CA TYR A 4 1.53 6.41 -8.46
C TYR A 4 2.15 5.86 -7.17
N ALA A 5 2.27 6.70 -6.15
CA ALA A 5 2.88 6.35 -4.88
C ALA A 5 1.94 6.73 -3.74
N ALA A 6 1.14 5.77 -3.26
CA ALA A 6 0.42 5.90 -2.00
C ALA A 6 1.33 5.45 -0.86
N ARG A 7 1.50 6.29 0.16
CA ARG A 7 2.36 6.03 1.33
C ARG A 7 1.63 6.44 2.59
N GLU A 8 1.72 5.62 3.60
CA GLU A 8 1.02 5.77 4.86
C GLU A 8 2.02 5.96 5.98
N PHE A 9 1.78 6.97 6.79
CA PHE A 9 2.69 7.42 7.82
C PHE A 9 2.02 7.42 9.19
N TYR A 10 2.74 6.94 10.20
CA TYR A 10 2.35 7.02 11.60
C TYR A 10 3.57 7.44 12.43
N ASN A 11 3.41 8.39 13.35
CA ASN A 11 4.52 8.95 14.13
C ASN A 11 5.74 9.40 13.28
N ARG A 12 5.48 9.95 12.09
CA ARG A 12 6.49 10.36 11.08
C ARG A 12 7.33 9.21 10.50
N GLU A 13 6.95 7.96 10.76
CA GLU A 13 7.51 6.77 10.16
C GLU A 13 6.57 6.26 9.06
N GLN A 14 7.09 6.00 7.88
CA GLN A 14 6.34 5.28 6.85
C GLN A 14 6.19 3.83 7.29
N TYR A 15 4.97 3.32 7.31
CA TYR A 15 4.72 1.93 7.71
C TYR A 15 4.15 1.07 6.58
N VAL A 16 3.47 1.65 5.59
CA VAL A 16 2.96 0.93 4.41
C VAL A 16 3.08 1.82 3.17
N HIS A 17 3.32 1.20 2.01
CA HIS A 17 3.16 1.86 0.71
C HIS A 17 2.47 0.94 -0.30
N PHE A 18 1.88 1.52 -1.35
CA PHE A 18 1.38 0.78 -2.51
C PHE A 18 2.48 0.66 -3.57
N ASP A 19 2.80 -0.57 -3.96
CA ASP A 19 3.69 -0.84 -5.09
C ASP A 19 2.86 -0.97 -6.36
N SER A 20 3.03 -0.02 -7.29
CA SER A 20 2.32 0.01 -8.57
C SER A 20 2.78 -1.07 -9.55
N ASP A 21 4.01 -1.60 -9.41
CA ASP A 21 4.51 -2.67 -10.28
C ASP A 21 3.87 -4.03 -9.88
N GLU A 22 3.68 -4.27 -8.57
CA GLU A 22 3.01 -5.48 -8.05
C GLU A 22 1.48 -5.31 -7.91
N GLY A 23 1.00 -4.07 -7.86
CA GLY A 23 -0.40 -3.75 -7.61
C GLY A 23 -0.86 -4.20 -6.22
N LEU A 24 0.00 -4.09 -5.21
CA LEU A 24 -0.21 -4.54 -3.83
C LEU A 24 0.35 -3.54 -2.81
N PHE A 25 -0.20 -3.55 -1.60
CA PHE A 25 0.40 -2.89 -0.46
C PHE A 25 1.57 -3.70 0.10
N VAL A 26 2.65 -3.01 0.44
CA VAL A 26 3.87 -3.54 1.04
C VAL A 26 4.06 -2.88 2.40
N GLY A 27 4.33 -3.70 3.43
CA GLY A 27 4.64 -3.21 4.76
C GLY A 27 6.11 -2.87 4.91
N ASP A 28 6.42 -1.66 5.36
CA ASP A 28 7.80 -1.20 5.60
C ASP A 28 8.26 -1.45 7.04
N THR A 29 7.32 -1.83 7.91
CA THR A 29 7.56 -2.21 9.31
C THR A 29 6.76 -3.47 9.65
N PRO A 30 7.06 -4.18 10.76
CA PRO A 30 6.26 -5.34 11.18
C PRO A 30 4.78 -5.02 11.48
N HIS A 31 4.48 -3.78 11.88
CA HIS A 31 3.11 -3.31 11.97
C HIS A 31 2.51 -3.13 10.56
N GLY A 32 3.29 -2.51 9.69
CA GLY A 32 2.99 -2.35 8.27
C GLY A 32 2.62 -3.63 7.55
N GLU A 33 3.36 -4.72 7.76
CA GLU A 33 3.07 -6.02 7.13
C GLU A 33 1.67 -6.52 7.48
N LYS A 34 1.23 -6.33 8.74
CA LYS A 34 -0.12 -6.71 9.19
C LYS A 34 -1.19 -5.87 8.50
N VAL A 35 -0.93 -4.55 8.37
CA VAL A 35 -1.84 -3.62 7.69
C VAL A 35 -1.91 -3.94 6.19
N ALA A 36 -0.76 -4.13 5.54
CA ALA A 36 -0.65 -4.51 4.13
C ALA A 36 -1.41 -5.81 3.84
N LYS A 37 -1.24 -6.85 4.68
CA LYS A 37 -2.00 -8.09 4.55
C LYS A 37 -3.51 -7.87 4.68
N TYR A 38 -3.94 -7.03 5.61
CA TYR A 38 -5.36 -6.70 5.79
C TYR A 38 -5.92 -5.95 4.57
N TRP A 39 -5.22 -4.95 4.05
CA TRP A 39 -5.65 -4.19 2.87
C TRP A 39 -5.58 -5.00 1.59
N ASN A 40 -4.56 -5.85 1.43
CA ASN A 40 -4.47 -6.77 0.30
C ASN A 40 -5.59 -7.85 0.32
N GLY A 41 -6.24 -8.04 1.48
CA GLY A 41 -7.42 -8.88 1.61
C GLY A 41 -8.75 -8.17 1.28
N LYS A 42 -8.73 -6.89 0.89
CA LYS A 42 -9.92 -6.10 0.54
C LYS A 42 -9.93 -5.77 -0.96
N PRO A 43 -10.64 -6.56 -1.79
CA PRO A 43 -10.63 -6.40 -3.25
C PRO A 43 -11.02 -4.99 -3.72
N GLU A 44 -12.11 -4.44 -3.19
CA GLU A 44 -12.61 -3.10 -3.58
C GLU A 44 -11.57 -1.99 -3.33
N TYR A 45 -10.86 -2.08 -2.20
CA TYR A 45 -9.84 -1.10 -1.83
C TYR A 45 -8.58 -1.24 -2.70
N LEU A 46 -8.19 -2.48 -3.01
CA LEU A 46 -7.09 -2.79 -3.93
C LEU A 46 -7.36 -2.30 -5.35
N GLU A 47 -8.56 -2.52 -5.86
CA GLU A 47 -8.97 -2.10 -7.20
C GLU A 47 -8.97 -0.58 -7.36
N GLN A 48 -9.39 0.15 -6.32
CA GLN A 48 -9.30 1.61 -6.30
C GLN A 48 -7.86 2.09 -6.53
N HIS A 49 -6.87 1.50 -5.85
CA HIS A 49 -5.47 1.92 -6.00
C HIS A 49 -4.82 1.42 -7.29
N ARG A 50 -5.24 0.26 -7.79
CA ARG A 50 -4.79 -0.27 -9.10
C ARG A 50 -5.30 0.54 -10.28
N THR A 51 -6.44 1.20 -10.15
CA THR A 51 -7.04 2.01 -11.24
C THR A 51 -6.54 3.45 -11.24
N SER A 52 -5.89 3.89 -10.17
CA SER A 52 -5.23 5.20 -10.08
C SER A 52 -3.80 5.25 -10.64
N VAL A 53 -3.28 4.14 -11.21
CA VAL A 53 -1.94 4.04 -11.80
C VAL A 53 -1.86 4.53 -13.24
#